data_AF-A0AAV1DRV4-F1
#
_entry.id   AF-A0AAV1DRV4-F1
#
_cell.length_a   1.000
_cell.length_b   1.000
_cell.length_c   1.000
_cell.angle_alpha   90.00
_cell.angle_beta   90.00
_cell.angle_gamma   90.00
#
_symmetry.space_group_name_H-M   'P 1'
#
loop_
_entity.id
_entity.type
_entity.pdbx_description
1 polymer ?
#
loop_
_entity_poly.entity_id
_entity_poly.type
_entity_poly.pdbx_seq_one_letter_code
_entity_poly.pdbx_strand_id
1 'polypeptide(L)'
;MGMVDLILKMLVDGEKSTSEKALGFLESICNWKVGREKPCENALIMPILVKKILRVSELATKFTVSTLLKLCKEVDDESHVIEALQFGAFQKLLVVLQVGCGEMTITKITELLKLMNLDT
;
A
#
# COMPACT_ATOMS: atom_id res chain seq x y z
N MET A 1 3.71 7.00 21.51
CA MET A 1 3.39 7.04 20.06
C MET A 1 4.15 5.91 19.41
N GLY A 2 3.45 4.98 18.76
CA GLY A 2 4.09 3.85 18.09
C GLY A 2 4.79 4.27 16.80
N MET A 3 5.66 3.40 16.27
CA MET A 3 6.33 3.61 14.98
C MET A 3 5.32 3.83 13.85
N VAL A 4 4.24 3.03 13.84
CA VAL A 4 3.16 3.13 12.84
C VAL A 4 2.48 4.51 12.91
N ASP A 5 2.15 5.00 14.10
CA ASP A 5 1.53 6.32 14.28
C ASP A 5 2.42 7.45 13.75
N LEU A 6 3.74 7.35 13.96
CA LEU A 6 4.69 8.33 13.46
C LEU A 6 4.76 8.30 11.93
N ILE A 7 4.79 7.11 11.32
CA ILE A 7 4.73 6.94 9.87
C ILE A 7 3.44 7.55 9.33
N LEU A 8 2.29 7.27 9.94
CA LEU A 8 1.01 7.83 9.50
C LEU A 8 1.00 9.35 9.57
N LYS A 9 1.52 9.95 10.64
CA LYS A 9 1.66 11.41 10.73
C LYS A 9 2.53 11.97 9.61
N MET A 10 3.66 11.34 9.32
CA MET A 10 4.52 11.73 8.20
C MET A 10 3.83 11.59 6.84
N LEU A 11 2.97 10.59 6.68
CA LEU A 11 2.20 10.40 5.45
C LEU A 11 1.04 11.41 5.34
N VAL A 12 0.42 11.84 6.42
CA VAL A 12 -0.71 12.78 6.37
C VAL A 12 -0.22 14.21 6.19
N ASP A 13 0.74 14.64 7.01
CA ASP A 13 1.17 16.05 7.09
C ASP A 13 2.42 16.35 6.27
N GLY A 14 3.17 15.31 5.87
CA GLY A 14 4.47 15.48 5.23
C GLY A 14 4.38 15.88 3.76
N GLU A 15 5.36 16.67 3.33
CA GLU A 15 5.60 16.95 1.91
C GLU A 15 5.93 15.68 1.12
N LYS A 16 6.00 15.78 -0.22
CA LYS A 16 6.26 14.63 -1.09
C LYS A 16 7.55 13.90 -0.73
N SER A 17 8.62 14.64 -0.40
CA SER A 17 9.91 14.06 -0.03
C SER A 17 9.84 13.23 1.26
N THR A 18 9.13 13.74 2.28
CA THR A 18 8.90 13.04 3.55
C THR A 18 8.00 11.83 3.36
N SER A 19 6.94 11.97 2.55
CA SER A 19 6.03 10.88 2.23
C SER A 19 6.75 9.71 1.54
N GLU A 20 7.63 10.00 0.56
CA GLU A 20 8.40 8.95 -0.14
C GLU A 20 9.31 8.18 0.81
N LYS A 21 10.04 8.89 1.70
CA LYS A 21 10.90 8.26 2.71
C LYS A 21 10.11 7.43 3.72
N ALA A 22 8.97 7.95 4.18
CA ALA A 22 8.09 7.24 5.10
C ALA A 22 7.51 5.96 4.47
N LEU A 23 7.11 6.02 3.19
CA LEU A 23 6.65 4.84 2.45
C LEU A 23 7.78 3.83 2.24
N GLY A 24 8.99 4.27 1.91
CA GLY A 24 10.15 3.37 1.77
C GLY A 24 10.52 2.67 3.08
N PHE A 25 10.46 3.39 4.20
CA PHE A 25 10.67 2.82 5.52
C PHE A 25 9.57 1.81 5.89
N LEU A 26 8.30 2.16 5.67
CA LEU A 26 7.16 1.26 5.89
C LEU A 26 7.27 -0.02 5.04
N GLU A 27 7.60 0.12 3.76
CA GLU A 27 7.78 -1.01 2.85
C GLU A 27 8.90 -1.95 3.31
N SER A 28 9.99 -1.36 3.81
CA SER A 28 11.16 -2.07 4.32
C SER A 28 10.83 -2.89 5.55
N ILE A 29 10.09 -2.33 6.52
CA ILE A 29 9.67 -3.07 7.72
C ILE A 29 8.67 -4.18 7.39
N CYS A 30 7.77 -3.96 6.42
CA CYS A 30 6.80 -4.97 5.99
C CYS A 30 7.43 -6.16 5.24
N ASN A 31 8.73 -6.13 4.91
CA ASN A 31 9.46 -7.32 4.44
C ASN A 31 9.52 -8.42 5.52
N TRP A 32 9.39 -8.06 6.80
CA TRP A 32 9.43 -8.99 7.92
C TRP A 32 8.03 -9.26 8.44
N LYS A 33 7.73 -10.52 8.83
CA LYS A 33 6.41 -10.91 9.36
C LYS A 33 6.01 -10.06 10.56
N VAL A 34 6.89 -9.96 11.56
CA VAL A 34 6.69 -9.12 12.76
C VAL A 34 6.48 -7.64 12.41
N GLY A 35 7.09 -7.17 11.32
CA GLY A 35 6.92 -5.79 10.85
C GLY A 35 5.55 -5.50 10.22
N ARG A 36 4.73 -6.52 9.94
CA ARG A 36 3.38 -6.38 9.38
C ARG A 36 2.28 -6.39 10.45
N GLU A 37 2.54 -6.92 11.64
CA GLU A 37 1.55 -7.01 12.73
C GLU A 37 0.93 -5.65 13.05
N LYS A 38 1.76 -4.65 13.37
CA LYS A 38 1.27 -3.31 13.73
C LYS A 38 0.60 -2.57 12.56
N PRO A 39 1.13 -2.62 11.32
CA PRO A 39 0.40 -2.10 10.17
C PRO A 39 -0.96 -2.77 9.92
N CYS A 40 -1.07 -4.09 10.07
CA CYS A 40 -2.33 -4.83 9.88
C CYS A 40 -3.39 -4.48 10.94
N GLU A 41 -2.97 -4.22 12.19
CA GLU A 41 -3.86 -3.82 13.30
C GLU A 41 -4.38 -2.37 13.17
N ASN A 42 -3.79 -1.55 12.31
CA ASN A 42 -4.09 -0.12 12.24
C ASN A 42 -5.05 0.22 11.09
N ALA A 43 -6.28 0.61 11.44
CA ALA A 43 -7.37 0.95 10.51
C ALA A 43 -7.10 2.16 9.58
N LEU A 44 -6.01 2.89 9.75
CA LEU A 44 -5.65 4.02 8.89
C LEU A 44 -4.57 3.67 7.86
N ILE A 45 -3.89 2.53 8.00
CA ILE A 45 -2.78 2.17 7.10
C ILE A 45 -3.28 1.94 5.68
N MET A 46 -4.30 1.10 5.52
CA MET A 46 -4.86 0.79 4.20
C MET A 46 -5.39 2.04 3.47
N PRO A 47 -6.28 2.87 4.07
CA PRO A 47 -6.78 4.07 3.38
C PRO A 47 -5.67 5.06 3.04
N ILE A 48 -4.66 5.22 3.90
CA ILE A 48 -3.56 6.15 3.64
C ILE A 48 -2.68 5.64 2.49
N LEU A 49 -2.34 4.34 2.47
CA LEU A 49 -1.60 3.74 1.35
C LEU A 49 -2.35 3.92 0.04
N VAL A 50 -3.64 3.56 -0.01
CA VAL A 50 -4.47 3.70 -1.21
C VAL A 50 -4.59 5.17 -1.65
N LYS A 51 -4.65 6.12 -0.70
CA LYS A 51 -4.65 7.56 -1.01
C LYS A 51 -3.32 8.06 -1.56
N LYS A 52 -2.19 7.41 -1.25
CA LYS A 52 -0.84 7.82 -1.69
C LYS A 52 -0.46 7.33 -3.10
N ILE A 53 -1.16 6.33 -3.64
CA ILE A 53 -0.99 5.87 -5.03
C ILE A 53 -1.07 7.06 -6.01
N LEU A 54 -0.06 7.25 -6.85
CA LEU A 54 0.05 8.34 -7.85
C LEU A 54 0.06 9.78 -7.27
N ARG A 55 0.20 9.97 -5.95
CA ARG A 55 0.17 11.32 -5.34
C ARG A 55 1.54 11.88 -4.95
N VAL A 56 2.56 11.03 -4.88
CA VAL A 56 3.89 11.40 -4.37
C VAL A 56 4.92 11.36 -5.49
N SER A 57 5.27 10.17 -5.96
CA SER A 57 6.24 9.91 -7.01
C SER A 57 6.06 8.49 -7.56
N GLU A 58 6.81 8.14 -8.61
CA GLU A 58 6.85 6.76 -9.10
C GLU A 58 7.41 5.81 -8.04
N LEU A 59 8.53 6.17 -7.38
CA LEU A 59 9.16 5.33 -6.37
C LEU A 59 8.25 5.11 -5.15
N ALA A 60 7.57 6.16 -4.69
CA ALA A 60 6.55 6.06 -3.64
C ALA A 60 5.39 5.14 -4.04
N THR A 61 4.99 5.17 -5.32
CA THR A 61 3.96 4.26 -5.84
C THR A 61 4.46 2.81 -5.80
N LYS A 62 5.72 2.54 -6.17
CA LYS A 62 6.34 1.21 -6.05
C LYS A 62 6.32 0.71 -4.61
N PHE A 63 6.70 1.57 -3.65
CA PHE A 63 6.67 1.20 -2.24
C PHE A 63 5.25 0.91 -1.75
N THR A 64 4.30 1.78 -2.11
CA THR A 64 2.89 1.64 -1.73
C THR A 64 2.30 0.33 -2.25
N VAL A 65 2.48 0.01 -3.53
CA VAL A 65 2.01 -1.23 -4.15
C VAL A 65 2.64 -2.45 -3.48
N SER A 66 3.94 -2.41 -3.19
CA SER A 66 4.64 -3.49 -2.50
C SER A 66 4.09 -3.73 -1.11
N THR A 67 3.86 -2.66 -0.34
CA THR A 67 3.26 -2.75 1.01
C THR A 67 1.84 -3.27 0.96
N LEU A 68 0.99 -2.75 0.07
CA LEU A 68 -0.40 -3.21 -0.09
C LEU A 68 -0.47 -4.71 -0.34
N LEU A 69 0.32 -5.22 -1.29
CA LEU A 69 0.35 -6.65 -1.61
C LEU A 69 0.73 -7.50 -0.40
N LYS A 70 1.70 -7.05 0.40
CA LYS A 70 2.16 -7.78 1.60
C LYS A 70 1.08 -7.81 2.68
N LEU A 71 0.37 -6.70 2.91
CA LEU A 71 -0.69 -6.63 3.91
C LEU A 71 -1.92 -7.44 3.48
N CYS A 72 -2.35 -7.31 2.21
CA CYS A 72 -3.45 -8.10 1.65
C CYS A 72 -3.22 -9.63 1.70
N LYS A 73 -1.96 -10.07 1.82
CA LYS A 73 -1.58 -11.49 1.92
C LYS A 73 -1.34 -11.96 3.35
N GLU A 74 -1.37 -11.07 4.34
CA GLU A 74 -1.05 -11.45 5.73
C GLU A 74 -2.23 -12.09 6.45
N VAL A 75 -3.47 -11.76 6.05
CA VAL A 75 -4.69 -12.22 6.71
C VAL A 75 -5.50 -13.11 5.76
N ASP A 76 -5.99 -14.24 6.29
CA ASP A 76 -6.72 -15.25 5.52
C ASP A 76 -8.18 -14.85 5.19
N ASP A 77 -8.73 -13.81 5.83
CA ASP A 77 -10.15 -13.44 5.77
C ASP A 77 -10.50 -12.33 4.75
N GLU A 78 -9.56 -11.99 3.86
CA GLU A 78 -9.71 -10.97 2.82
C GLU A 78 -10.04 -9.54 3.33
N SER A 79 -10.06 -9.30 4.65
CA SER A 79 -10.47 -8.02 5.24
C SER A 79 -9.71 -6.83 4.68
N HIS A 80 -8.37 -6.96 4.57
CA HIS A 80 -7.50 -5.94 3.98
C HIS A 80 -7.73 -5.74 2.47
N VAL A 81 -8.13 -6.78 1.74
CA VAL A 81 -8.49 -6.67 0.31
C VAL A 81 -9.78 -5.89 0.16
N ILE A 82 -10.81 -6.22 0.94
CA ILE A 82 -12.10 -5.53 0.95
C ILE A 82 -11.92 -4.06 1.33
N GLU A 83 -11.14 -3.78 2.36
CA GLU A 83 -10.83 -2.40 2.78
C GLU A 83 -10.13 -1.63 1.66
N ALA A 84 -9.11 -2.22 1.02
CA ALA A 84 -8.43 -1.59 -0.11
C ALA A 84 -9.39 -1.28 -1.27
N LEU A 85 -10.30 -2.20 -1.58
CA LEU A 85 -11.35 -2.02 -2.60
C LEU A 85 -12.28 -0.85 -2.26
N GLN A 86 -12.74 -0.75 -1.01
CA GLN A 86 -13.59 0.35 -0.53
C GLN A 86 -12.96 1.74 -0.73
N PHE A 87 -11.63 1.84 -0.62
CA PHE A 87 -10.88 3.09 -0.85
C PHE A 87 -10.46 3.31 -2.32
N GLY A 88 -10.96 2.48 -3.23
CA GLY A 88 -10.76 2.61 -4.68
C GLY A 88 -9.37 2.17 -5.15
N ALA A 89 -8.76 1.19 -4.49
CA ALA A 89 -7.45 0.67 -4.89
C ALA A 89 -7.49 0.09 -6.31
N PHE A 90 -8.55 -0.63 -6.68
CA PHE A 90 -8.69 -1.26 -7.99
C PHE A 90 -8.55 -0.26 -9.14
N GLN A 91 -9.35 0.82 -9.14
CA GLN A 91 -9.30 1.82 -10.20
C GLN A 91 -7.93 2.53 -10.23
N LYS A 92 -7.36 2.84 -9.07
CA LYS A 92 -6.05 3.49 -8.99
C LYS A 92 -4.93 2.62 -9.54
N LEU A 93 -4.95 1.32 -9.25
CA LEU A 93 -3.97 0.35 -9.75
C LEU A 93 -4.05 0.20 -11.27
N LEU A 94 -5.26 0.22 -11.86
CA LEU A 94 -5.42 0.28 -13.32
C LEU A 94 -4.81 1.55 -13.92
N VAL A 95 -4.99 2.70 -13.28
CA VAL A 95 -4.36 3.96 -13.74
C VAL A 95 -2.84 3.85 -13.67
N VAL A 96 -2.27 3.23 -12.63
CA VAL A 96 -0.81 3.01 -12.54
C VAL A 96 -0.29 2.18 -13.73
N LEU A 97 -1.03 1.15 -14.16
CA LEU A 97 -0.67 0.38 -15.36
C LEU A 97 -0.75 1.23 -16.63
N GLN A 98 -1.78 2.07 -16.76
CA GLN A 98 -2.01 2.91 -17.94
C GLN A 98 -0.96 4.01 -18.12
N VAL A 99 -0.52 4.66 -17.04
CA VAL A 99 0.49 5.73 -17.10
C VAL A 99 1.91 5.18 -17.23
N GLY A 100 2.09 3.86 -17.10
CA GLY A 100 3.38 3.18 -17.13
C GLY A 100 4.02 3.06 -15.76
N CYS A 101 4.55 1.86 -15.47
CA CYS A 101 5.38 1.58 -14.30
C CYS A 101 6.37 0.44 -14.62
N GLY A 102 7.43 0.30 -13.81
CA GLY A 102 8.44 -0.75 -14.05
C GLY A 102 7.89 -2.17 -13.90
N GLU A 103 8.49 -3.14 -14.62
CA GLU A 103 8.03 -4.54 -14.71
C GLU A 103 7.74 -5.20 -13.36
N MET A 104 8.65 -5.05 -12.38
CA MET A 104 8.44 -5.59 -11.03
C MET A 104 7.18 -5.03 -10.35
N THR A 105 6.79 -3.80 -10.68
CA THR A 105 5.58 -3.16 -10.15
C THR A 105 4.35 -3.69 -10.87
N ILE A 106 4.43 -3.87 -12.19
CA ILE A 106 3.35 -4.49 -12.99
C ILE A 106 3.00 -5.87 -12.44
N THR A 107 3.99 -6.71 -12.14
CA THR A 107 3.77 -8.04 -11.55
C THR A 107 3.00 -7.97 -10.23
N LYS A 108 3.40 -7.06 -9.32
CA LYS A 108 2.74 -6.87 -8.03
C LYS A 108 1.32 -6.31 -8.17
N ILE A 109 1.11 -5.37 -9.09
CA ILE A 109 -0.22 -4.83 -9.39
C ILE A 109 -1.12 -5.93 -9.93
N THR A 110 -0.62 -6.74 -10.87
CA THR A 110 -1.38 -7.85 -11.46
C THR A 110 -1.80 -8.84 -10.38
N GLU A 111 -0.93 -9.13 -9.42
CA GLU A 111 -1.27 -9.99 -8.29
C GLU A 111 -2.31 -9.37 -7.35
N LEU A 112 -2.19 -8.08 -7.02
CA LEU A 112 -3.22 -7.36 -6.26
C LEU A 112 -4.58 -7.37 -6.97
N LEU A 113 -4.59 -7.13 -8.28
CA LEU A 113 -5.83 -7.15 -9.06
C LEU A 113 -6.48 -8.54 -9.08
N LYS A 114 -5.69 -9.62 -9.06
CA LYS A 114 -6.21 -10.99 -8.91
C LYS A 114 -6.84 -11.22 -7.53
N LEU A 115 -6.17 -10.78 -6.46
CA LEU A 115 -6.74 -10.84 -5.10
C LEU A 115 -8.04 -10.03 -4.99
N MET A 116 -8.11 -8.89 -5.68
CA MET A 116 -9.28 -8.02 -5.72
C MET A 116 -10.40 -8.52 -6.64
N ASN A 117 -10.13 -9.51 -7.48
CA ASN A 117 -11.08 -10.07 -8.44
C ASN A 117 -11.48 -11.50 -8.04
N LEU A 118 -11.49 -11.79 -6.74
CA LEU A 118 -12.11 -13.01 -6.23
C LEU A 118 -13.62 -12.87 -6.42
N ASP A 119 -14.21 -13.87 -7.09
CA ASP A 119 -15.63 -13.92 -7.40
C ASP A 119 -16.46 -13.80 -6.11
N THR A 120 -17.11 -12.65 -5.91
CA THR A 120 -18.27 -12.52 -5.02
C THR A 120 -19.50 -13.18 -5.64
#